data_AF-A0A7S2FP34-F1
#
_entry.id   AF-A0A7S2FP34-F1
#
_cell.length_a   1.000
_cell.length_b   1.000
_cell.length_c   1.000
_cell.angle_alpha   90.00
_cell.angle_beta   90.00
_cell.angle_gamma   90.00
#
_symmetry.space_group_name_H-M   'P 1'
#
loop_
_entity.id
_entity.type
_entity.pdbx_description
1 polymer ?
#
loop_
_entity_poly.entity_id
_entity_poly.type
_entity_poly.pdbx_seq_one_letter_code
_entity_poly.pdbx_strand_id
1 'polypeptide(L)'
;LVFILAVFAIPVAIFQYEAYDDPMIRERRGKGNDNRQAFCVAMCYEMVLLAIVFLTLGLMWNFLGTSEIPVTELKASIAEMSDVIYVTTPSAVAAKDSYSMELTQAERVGSNTVNSKDSTIDLPCSFAIYIMALTGFVGWFGFVVFGGVGIAAMPLTLINNYIDRPKIMTREEVAGEKLRIQEKTAELIQLGVDMKQERAAWWGGTHSWNERRKQKREDRTNVNQLKQMVYILEHELDMLLVCEGKAQNYNPLYPFICLIVVSV
;
A
#
# COMPACT_ATOMS: atom_id res chain seq x y z
N LEU A 1 -7.38 10.91 13.66
CA LEU A 1 -7.21 9.58 14.32
C LEU A 1 -6.37 8.64 13.46
N VAL A 2 -6.77 8.36 12.21
CA VAL A 2 -5.98 7.51 11.28
C VAL A 2 -4.55 8.03 11.08
N PHE A 3 -4.38 9.35 10.91
CA PHE A 3 -3.05 9.97 10.79
C PHE A 3 -2.16 9.73 12.02
N ILE A 4 -2.72 9.81 13.22
CA ILE A 4 -1.99 9.59 14.48
C ILE A 4 -1.57 8.12 14.60
N LEU A 5 -2.46 7.19 14.23
CA LEU A 5 -2.14 5.77 14.19
C LEU A 5 -1.04 5.46 13.17
N ALA A 6 -1.15 5.98 11.95
CA ALA A 6 -0.24 5.68 10.87
C ALA A 6 1.15 6.32 11.03
N VAL A 7 1.21 7.55 11.52
CA VAL A 7 2.46 8.32 11.59
C VAL A 7 3.19 8.14 12.92
N PHE A 8 2.47 7.92 14.02
CA PHE A 8 3.07 7.77 15.35
C PHE A 8 2.95 6.33 15.88
N ALA A 9 1.73 5.78 15.96
CA ALA A 9 1.54 4.49 16.65
C ALA A 9 2.20 3.30 15.95
N ILE A 10 2.12 3.23 14.62
CA ILE A 10 2.72 2.12 13.84
C ILE A 10 4.26 2.17 13.89
N PRO A 11 4.92 3.30 13.58
CA PRO A 11 6.38 3.38 13.67
C PRO A 11 6.91 3.12 15.09
N VAL A 12 6.24 3.65 16.12
CA VAL A 12 6.60 3.36 17.52
C VAL A 12 6.52 1.88 17.82
N ALA A 13 5.45 1.20 17.40
CA ALA A 13 5.30 -0.23 17.62
C ALA A 13 6.37 -1.05 16.90
N ILE A 14 6.75 -0.67 15.66
CA ILE A 14 7.79 -1.32 14.88
C ILE A 14 9.15 -1.14 15.57
N PHE A 15 9.54 0.09 15.92
CA PHE A 15 10.82 0.34 16.58
C PHE A 15 10.89 -0.25 17.99
N GLN A 16 9.76 -0.32 18.69
CA GLN A 16 9.67 -1.04 19.96
C GLN A 16 9.94 -2.53 19.74
N TYR A 17 9.31 -3.16 18.74
CA TYR A 17 9.51 -4.57 18.43
C TYR A 17 10.97 -4.87 18.06
N GLU A 18 11.57 -4.05 17.19
CA GLU A 18 12.99 -4.17 16.82
C GLU A 18 13.93 -3.97 18.03
N ALA A 19 13.61 -3.01 18.90
CA ALA A 19 14.37 -2.81 20.14
C ALA A 19 14.22 -3.98 21.13
N TYR A 20 13.20 -4.83 21.04
CA TYR A 20 13.11 -6.06 21.84
C TYR A 20 13.93 -7.22 21.28
N ASP A 21 14.03 -7.35 19.95
CA ASP A 21 14.66 -8.49 19.29
C ASP A 21 16.18 -8.29 19.05
N ASP A 22 16.71 -7.07 19.20
CA ASP A 22 18.15 -6.80 19.02
C ASP A 22 19.01 -7.42 20.15
N PRO A 23 19.87 -8.42 19.84
CA PRO A 23 20.72 -9.08 20.82
C PRO A 23 21.76 -8.14 21.46
N MET A 24 22.18 -7.08 20.76
CA MET A 24 23.17 -6.12 21.27
C MET A 24 22.57 -5.26 22.39
N ILE A 25 21.28 -4.90 22.25
CA ILE A 25 20.53 -4.18 23.28
C ILE A 25 20.12 -5.14 24.40
N ARG A 26 19.95 -6.44 24.11
CA ARG A 26 19.62 -7.48 25.09
C ARG A 26 20.80 -7.81 26.03
N GLU A 27 22.04 -7.81 25.54
CA GLU A 27 23.24 -8.05 26.38
C GLU A 27 23.60 -6.86 27.29
N ARG A 28 23.30 -5.62 26.87
CA ARG A 28 23.42 -4.43 27.74
C ARG A 28 22.31 -4.31 28.79
N ARG A 29 21.22 -5.08 28.66
CA ARG A 29 20.01 -4.99 29.51
C ARG A 29 20.13 -5.88 30.75
N GLY A 30 20.34 -5.25 31.90
CA GLY A 30 20.13 -5.89 33.21
C GLY A 30 18.64 -6.09 33.52
N LYS A 31 18.32 -7.22 34.15
CA LYS A 31 17.01 -7.89 34.35
C LYS A 31 15.82 -7.10 34.98
N GLY A 32 15.88 -5.77 35.12
CA GLY A 32 14.98 -5.03 36.01
C GLY A 32 14.15 -3.87 35.42
N ASN A 33 14.49 -3.32 34.26
CA ASN A 33 13.81 -2.13 33.72
C ASN A 33 13.66 -2.15 32.19
N ASP A 34 13.35 -3.32 31.64
CA ASP A 34 13.42 -3.61 30.19
C ASP A 34 12.44 -2.79 29.33
N ASN A 35 11.26 -2.44 29.87
CA ASN A 35 10.21 -1.79 29.08
C ASN A 35 10.41 -0.28 28.90
N ARG A 36 10.97 0.41 29.91
CA ARG A 36 11.18 1.87 29.85
C ARG A 36 12.34 2.26 28.93
N GLN A 37 13.38 1.44 28.90
CA GLN A 37 14.56 1.70 28.07
C GLN A 37 14.28 1.37 26.60
N ALA A 38 13.57 0.28 26.29
CA ALA A 38 13.15 -0.03 24.93
C ALA A 38 12.25 1.06 24.34
N PHE A 39 11.31 1.58 25.14
CA PHE A 39 10.44 2.68 24.73
C PHE A 39 11.21 4.00 24.48
N CYS A 40 12.18 4.34 25.33
CA CYS A 40 12.99 5.55 25.16
C CYS A 40 13.85 5.49 23.89
N VAL A 41 14.41 4.32 23.59
CA VAL A 41 15.18 4.09 22.37
C VAL A 41 14.28 4.20 21.13
N ALA A 42 13.10 3.57 21.16
CA ALA A 42 12.12 3.68 20.08
C ALA A 42 11.67 5.13 19.82
N MET A 43 11.38 5.89 20.88
CA MET A 43 11.03 7.32 20.80
C MET A 43 12.16 8.18 20.21
N CYS A 44 13.43 7.86 20.51
CA CYS A 44 14.57 8.58 19.94
C CYS A 44 14.65 8.37 18.42
N TYR A 45 14.49 7.13 17.95
CA TYR A 45 14.46 6.81 16.53
C TYR A 45 13.26 7.45 15.82
N GLU A 46 12.08 7.44 16.45
CA GLU A 46 10.89 8.12 15.93
C GLU A 46 11.13 9.63 15.75
N MET A 47 11.71 10.29 16.75
CA MET A 47 12.01 11.72 16.67
C MET A 47 12.98 12.06 15.54
N VAL A 48 14.01 11.21 15.32
CA VAL A 48 14.94 11.37 14.19
C VAL A 48 14.22 11.19 12.86
N LEU A 49 13.35 10.17 12.74
CA LEU A 49 12.58 9.92 11.53
C LEU A 49 11.63 11.10 11.23
N LEU A 50 10.90 11.59 12.23
CA LEU A 50 10.04 12.76 12.09
C LEU A 50 10.85 13.99 11.67
N ALA A 51 12.01 14.23 12.28
CA ALA A 51 12.88 15.34 11.90
C ALA A 51 13.30 15.25 10.42
N ILE A 52 13.68 14.07 9.94
CA ILE A 52 14.04 13.84 8.54
C ILE A 52 12.83 14.10 7.63
N VAL A 53 11.64 13.57 7.97
CA VAL A 53 10.42 13.74 7.17
C VAL A 53 9.98 15.21 7.11
N PHE A 54 10.00 15.93 8.23
CA PHE A 54 9.68 17.36 8.22
C PHE A 54 10.71 18.18 7.45
N LEU A 55 11.99 17.82 7.54
CA LEU A 55 13.06 18.47 6.78
C LEU A 55 12.88 18.23 5.28
N THR A 56 12.61 17.01 4.85
CA THR A 56 12.39 16.71 3.43
C THR A 56 11.13 17.39 2.91
N LEU A 57 10.01 17.36 3.64
CA LEU A 57 8.78 18.06 3.26
C LEU A 57 8.98 19.57 3.21
N GLY A 58 9.73 20.14 4.16
CA GLY A 58 10.05 21.57 4.18
C GLY A 58 10.92 21.98 2.98
N LEU A 59 11.93 21.17 2.64
CA LEU A 59 12.75 21.38 1.45
C LEU A 59 11.90 21.27 0.17
N MET A 60 11.07 20.24 0.06
CA MET A 60 10.22 20.08 -1.13
C MET A 60 9.21 21.23 -1.27
N TRP A 61 8.65 21.75 -0.18
CA TRP A 61 7.80 22.94 -0.23
C TRP A 61 8.57 24.19 -0.67
N ASN A 62 9.83 24.34 -0.27
CA ASN A 62 10.66 25.46 -0.69
C ASN A 62 10.89 25.50 -2.22
N PHE A 63 11.08 24.32 -2.84
CA PHE A 63 11.33 24.22 -4.28
C PHE A 63 10.07 24.08 -5.14
N LEU A 64 8.99 23.45 -4.65
CA LEU A 64 7.79 23.11 -5.42
C LEU A 64 6.52 23.82 -4.88
N GLY A 65 6.67 24.88 -4.09
CA GLY A 65 5.56 25.59 -3.46
C GLY A 65 4.75 26.52 -4.37
N THR A 66 5.05 26.55 -5.67
CA THR A 66 4.38 27.40 -6.66
C THR A 66 3.46 26.57 -7.54
N SER A 67 2.20 27.00 -7.67
CA SER A 67 1.24 26.42 -8.61
C SER A 67 1.16 27.30 -9.84
N GLU A 68 1.41 26.72 -11.02
CA GLU A 68 1.21 27.38 -12.31
C GLU A 68 -0.26 27.23 -12.74
N ILE A 69 -0.99 28.34 -12.88
CA ILE A 69 -2.36 28.32 -13.41
C ILE A 69 -2.37 28.96 -14.80
N PRO A 70 -2.84 28.24 -15.84
CA PRO A 70 -2.96 28.80 -17.18
C PRO A 70 -4.12 29.80 -17.21
N VAL A 71 -3.84 31.02 -17.67
CA VAL A 71 -4.83 32.09 -17.88
C VAL A 71 -4.70 32.67 -19.29
N THR A 72 -5.84 33.03 -19.87
CA THR A 72 -5.92 33.69 -21.17
C THR A 72 -6.00 35.20 -20.97
N GLU A 73 -4.90 35.91 -21.24
CA GLU A 73 -4.89 37.37 -21.19
C GLU A 73 -5.47 37.96 -22.48
N LEU A 74 -6.52 38.78 -22.34
CA LEU A 74 -7.10 39.56 -23.43
C LEU A 74 -6.60 41.00 -23.31
N LYS A 75 -5.68 41.41 -24.19
CA LYS A 75 -5.20 42.80 -24.24
C LYS A 75 -6.04 43.59 -25.25
N ALA A 76 -6.87 44.51 -24.75
CA ALA A 76 -7.53 45.53 -25.57
C ALA A 76 -6.76 46.85 -25.46
N SER A 77 -6.38 47.45 -26.59
CA SER A 77 -5.75 48.77 -26.64
C SER A 77 -6.82 49.85 -26.46
N ILE A 78 -6.71 50.68 -25.41
CA ILE A 78 -7.65 51.79 -25.15
C ILE A 78 -7.39 52.98 -26.11
N ALA A 79 -6.32 52.94 -26.92
CA ALA A 79 -5.95 54.02 -27.83
C ALA A 79 -6.93 54.21 -29.01
N GLU A 80 -7.86 53.29 -29.24
CA GLU A 80 -8.90 53.40 -30.29
C GLU A 80 -10.32 53.61 -29.72
N MET A 81 -10.47 53.74 -28.39
CA MET A 81 -11.73 54.19 -27.78
C MET A 81 -11.79 55.72 -27.74
N SER A 82 -11.75 56.37 -28.90
CA SER A 82 -11.90 57.83 -29.01
C SER A 82 -13.23 58.27 -29.62
N ASP A 83 -14.28 57.44 -29.59
CA ASP A 83 -15.61 57.91 -29.96
C ASP A 83 -16.58 57.78 -28.78
N VAL A 84 -16.78 58.90 -28.10
CA VAL A 84 -17.83 59.08 -27.10
C VAL A 84 -19.14 59.13 -27.89
N ILE A 85 -19.87 58.02 -27.93
CA ILE A 85 -21.21 57.98 -28.50
C ILE A 85 -22.12 58.81 -27.59
N TYR A 86 -22.47 60.02 -28.00
CA TYR A 86 -23.54 60.79 -27.38
C TYR A 86 -24.87 60.15 -27.75
N VAL A 87 -25.49 59.44 -26.80
CA VAL A 87 -26.87 58.98 -26.95
C VAL A 87 -27.80 60.18 -26.72
N THR A 88 -28.05 60.96 -27.76
CA THR A 88 -29.21 61.86 -27.79
C THR A 88 -30.45 61.03 -28.10
N THR A 89 -31.28 60.78 -27.09
CA THR A 89 -32.62 60.20 -27.30
C THR A 89 -33.46 61.17 -28.14
N PRO A 90 -33.97 60.78 -29.32
CA PRO A 90 -34.87 61.63 -30.08
C PRO A 90 -36.26 61.55 -29.46
N SER A 91 -36.76 62.71 -29.02
CA SER A 91 -38.19 62.89 -28.74
C SER A 91 -38.97 62.73 -30.04
N ALA A 92 -39.75 61.66 -30.13
CA ALA A 92 -40.92 61.43 -30.98
C ALA A 92 -40.82 61.84 -32.46
N VAL A 93 -40.48 60.90 -33.35
CA VAL A 93 -41.15 60.76 -34.66
C VAL A 93 -41.19 59.27 -35.03
N ALA A 94 -42.39 58.82 -35.35
CA ALA A 94 -42.68 57.48 -35.83
C ALA A 94 -42.05 57.20 -37.20
N ALA A 95 -41.34 56.08 -37.33
CA ALA A 95 -41.35 55.26 -38.53
C ALA A 95 -40.81 53.87 -38.16
N LYS A 96 -41.61 52.85 -38.47
CA LYS A 96 -41.15 51.48 -38.64
C LYS A 96 -39.95 51.48 -39.59
N ASP A 97 -38.86 50.82 -39.23
CA ASP A 97 -38.27 49.75 -40.03
C ASP A 97 -36.96 49.28 -39.38
N SER A 98 -36.79 47.97 -39.40
CA SER A 98 -35.65 47.23 -38.91
C SER A 98 -34.38 47.68 -39.63
N TYR A 99 -33.50 48.40 -38.94
CA TYR A 99 -32.13 48.65 -39.43
C TYR A 99 -31.16 47.78 -38.63
N SER A 100 -30.80 46.63 -39.21
CA SER A 100 -29.54 45.95 -38.92
C SER A 100 -28.41 46.89 -39.34
N MET A 101 -27.72 47.48 -38.38
CA MET A 101 -26.51 48.24 -38.63
C MET A 101 -25.38 47.23 -38.90
N GLU A 102 -25.11 46.93 -40.17
CA GLU A 102 -23.91 46.18 -40.55
C GLU A 102 -22.70 47.07 -40.28
N LEU A 103 -21.82 46.63 -39.36
CA LEU A 103 -20.53 47.28 -39.12
C LEU A 103 -19.71 47.31 -40.42
N THR A 104 -19.16 48.49 -40.72
CA THR A 104 -18.30 48.68 -41.91
C THR A 104 -17.02 47.85 -41.76
N GLN A 105 -16.45 47.33 -42.86
CA GLN A 105 -15.27 46.45 -42.82
C GLN A 105 -14.08 47.03 -42.02
N ALA A 106 -13.94 48.35 -41.91
CA ALA A 106 -12.92 48.99 -41.08
C ALA A 106 -13.17 48.84 -39.57
N GLU A 107 -14.42 48.88 -39.08
CA GLU A 107 -14.75 48.61 -37.67
C GLU A 107 -14.65 47.12 -37.32
N ARG A 108 -14.84 46.23 -38.30
CA ARG A 108 -14.59 44.78 -38.15
C ARG A 108 -13.11 44.43 -38.08
N VAL A 109 -12.21 45.30 -38.58
CA VAL A 109 -10.76 45.09 -38.54
C VAL A 109 -10.19 45.44 -37.15
N GLY A 110 -10.74 46.44 -36.45
CA GLY A 110 -10.37 46.74 -35.05
C GLY A 110 -10.88 45.70 -34.04
N SER A 111 -12.03 45.07 -34.32
CA SER A 111 -12.61 44.04 -33.43
C SER A 111 -11.96 42.65 -33.53
N ASN A 112 -11.16 42.38 -34.56
CA ASN A 112 -10.66 41.03 -34.86
C ASN A 112 -9.21 40.77 -34.45
N THR A 113 -8.54 41.69 -33.77
CA THR A 113 -7.16 41.50 -33.30
C THR A 113 -7.07 41.53 -31.78
N VAL A 114 -7.99 40.81 -31.11
CA VAL A 114 -7.77 40.42 -29.72
C VAL A 114 -6.69 39.34 -29.73
N ASN A 115 -5.45 39.77 -29.52
CA ASN A 115 -4.33 38.85 -29.36
C ASN A 115 -4.46 38.16 -28.00
N SER A 116 -5.16 37.03 -27.97
CA SER A 116 -5.16 36.12 -26.82
C SER A 116 -3.76 35.55 -26.66
N LYS A 117 -3.09 35.88 -25.56
CA LYS A 117 -1.83 35.23 -25.19
C LYS A 117 -2.12 34.27 -24.04
N ASP A 118 -1.74 33.02 -24.24
CA ASP A 118 -1.66 32.06 -23.15
C ASP A 118 -0.52 32.50 -22.23
N SER A 119 -0.87 32.77 -20.98
CA SER A 119 0.06 33.20 -19.95
C SER A 119 -0.16 32.36 -18.70
N THR A 120 0.89 32.07 -17.96
CA THR A 120 0.80 31.35 -16.69
C THR A 120 1.00 32.34 -15.55
N ILE A 121 0.13 32.26 -14.55
CA ILE A 121 0.30 33.00 -13.29
C ILE A 121 0.76 32.01 -12.22
N ASP A 122 1.86 32.37 -11.57
CA ASP A 122 2.41 31.62 -10.45
C ASP A 122 1.75 32.07 -9.14
N LEU A 123 1.04 31.15 -8.49
CA LEU A 123 0.42 31.40 -7.19
C LEU A 123 1.18 30.64 -6.09
N PRO A 124 1.61 31.33 -5.02
CA PRO A 124 2.24 30.66 -3.89
C PRO A 124 1.20 29.83 -3.13
N CYS A 125 1.45 28.53 -2.97
CA CYS A 125 0.60 27.64 -2.21
C CYS A 125 0.99 27.62 -0.73
N SER A 126 0.00 27.73 0.16
CA SER A 126 0.24 27.54 1.59
C SER A 126 0.68 26.10 1.89
N PHE A 127 1.52 25.94 2.91
CA PHE A 127 2.08 24.64 3.32
C PHE A 127 1.00 23.59 3.61
N ALA A 128 -0.15 23.99 4.16
CA ALA A 128 -1.26 23.09 4.44
C ALA A 128 -1.87 22.50 3.16
N ILE A 129 -2.06 23.33 2.13
CA ILE A 129 -2.59 22.89 0.83
C ILE A 129 -1.60 21.96 0.14
N TYR A 130 -0.30 22.25 0.27
CA TYR A 130 0.77 21.41 -0.26
C TYR A 130 0.77 19.99 0.34
N ILE A 131 0.65 19.86 1.67
CA ILE A 131 0.56 18.55 2.33
C ILE A 131 -0.69 17.80 1.90
N MET A 132 -1.84 18.47 1.78
CA MET A 132 -3.08 17.84 1.32
C MET A 132 -2.96 17.30 -0.10
N ALA A 133 -2.36 18.06 -1.01
CA ALA A 133 -2.12 17.64 -2.39
C ALA A 133 -1.15 16.44 -2.46
N LEU A 134 -0.03 16.48 -1.72
CA LEU A 134 0.92 15.37 -1.65
C LEU A 134 0.29 14.10 -1.06
N THR A 135 -0.49 14.23 0.02
CA THR A 135 -1.16 13.09 0.65
C THR A 135 -2.20 12.48 -0.28
N GLY A 136 -2.92 13.32 -1.06
CA GLY A 136 -3.83 12.85 -2.10
C GLY A 136 -3.11 12.10 -3.22
N PHE A 137 -1.99 12.64 -3.71
CA PHE A 137 -1.19 12.02 -4.77
C PHE A 137 -0.60 10.66 -4.34
N VAL A 138 0.06 10.62 -3.17
CA VAL A 138 0.62 9.38 -2.61
C VAL A 138 -0.48 8.39 -2.22
N GLY A 139 -1.57 8.90 -1.64
CA GLY A 139 -2.72 8.11 -1.23
C GLY A 139 -3.40 7.43 -2.41
N TRP A 140 -3.57 8.13 -3.54
CA TRP A 140 -4.08 7.54 -4.78
C TRP A 140 -3.18 6.40 -5.28
N PHE A 141 -1.87 6.61 -5.30
CA PHE A 141 -0.93 5.58 -5.74
C PHE A 141 -0.97 4.34 -4.83
N GLY A 142 -0.94 4.55 -3.51
CA GLY A 142 -1.06 3.46 -2.54
C GLY A 142 -2.40 2.73 -2.64
N PHE A 143 -3.49 3.47 -2.85
CA PHE A 143 -4.83 2.88 -3.02
C PHE A 143 -4.92 2.02 -4.28
N VAL A 144 -4.35 2.44 -5.41
CA VAL A 144 -4.35 1.63 -6.64
C VAL A 144 -3.54 0.34 -6.45
N VAL A 145 -2.37 0.41 -5.81
CA VAL A 145 -1.53 -0.78 -5.59
C VAL A 145 -2.17 -1.72 -4.57
N PHE A 146 -2.46 -1.25 -3.35
CA PHE A 146 -2.96 -2.11 -2.28
C PHE A 146 -4.45 -2.43 -2.42
N GLY A 147 -5.26 -1.44 -2.81
CA GLY A 147 -6.68 -1.65 -3.08
C GLY A 147 -6.90 -2.50 -4.32
N GLY A 148 -6.15 -2.26 -5.40
CA GLY A 148 -6.21 -3.07 -6.61
C GLY A 148 -5.80 -4.52 -6.38
N VAL A 149 -4.63 -4.74 -5.76
CA VAL A 149 -4.16 -6.10 -5.44
C VAL A 149 -5.07 -6.78 -4.41
N GLY A 150 -5.55 -6.04 -3.41
CA GLY A 150 -6.44 -6.58 -2.38
C GLY A 150 -7.79 -7.06 -2.93
N ILE A 151 -8.43 -6.24 -3.78
CA ILE A 151 -9.69 -6.62 -4.43
C ILE A 151 -9.46 -7.74 -5.45
N ALA A 152 -8.35 -7.73 -6.19
CA ALA A 152 -8.02 -8.80 -7.14
C ALA A 152 -7.66 -10.13 -6.46
N ALA A 153 -7.08 -10.11 -5.25
CA ALA A 153 -6.73 -11.32 -4.51
C ALA A 153 -7.94 -12.02 -3.90
N MET A 154 -9.00 -11.29 -3.55
CA MET A 154 -10.22 -11.87 -2.96
C MET A 154 -10.83 -13.00 -3.81
N PRO A 155 -11.19 -12.81 -5.10
CA PRO A 155 -11.76 -13.88 -5.91
C PRO A 155 -10.82 -15.07 -6.04
N LEU A 156 -9.51 -14.85 -6.17
CA LEU A 156 -8.51 -15.92 -6.23
C LEU A 156 -8.52 -16.77 -4.97
N THR A 157 -8.55 -16.16 -3.78
CA THR A 157 -8.62 -16.90 -2.52
C THR A 157 -9.90 -17.71 -2.39
N LEU A 158 -11.05 -17.16 -2.82
CA LEU A 158 -12.32 -17.89 -2.77
C LEU A 158 -12.37 -19.06 -3.75
N ILE A 159 -11.83 -18.90 -4.96
CA ILE A 159 -11.71 -20.00 -5.93
C ILE A 159 -10.82 -21.10 -5.37
N ASN A 160 -9.67 -20.73 -4.78
CA ASN A 160 -8.77 -21.72 -4.21
C ASN A 160 -9.42 -22.48 -3.05
N ASN A 161 -10.13 -21.78 -2.16
CA ASN A 161 -10.91 -22.41 -1.08
C ASN A 161 -12.01 -23.35 -1.61
N TYR A 162 -12.60 -23.07 -2.78
CA TYR A 162 -13.57 -23.96 -3.40
C TYR A 162 -12.90 -25.21 -4.00
N ILE A 163 -11.70 -25.08 -4.58
CA ILE A 163 -10.93 -26.20 -5.13
C ILE A 163 -10.44 -27.12 -4.00
N ASP A 164 -9.88 -26.54 -2.93
CA ASP A 164 -9.29 -27.23 -1.78
C ASP A 164 -10.32 -27.77 -0.79
N ARG A 165 -11.61 -27.80 -1.16
CA ARG A 165 -12.67 -28.31 -0.29
C ARG A 165 -12.44 -29.79 0.08
N PRO A 166 -12.66 -30.18 1.34
CA PRO A 166 -12.58 -31.57 1.74
C PRO A 166 -13.68 -32.37 1.02
N LYS A 167 -13.27 -33.42 0.29
CA LYS A 167 -14.19 -34.33 -0.40
C LYS A 167 -14.44 -35.55 0.47
N ILE A 168 -15.66 -36.06 0.44
CA ILE A 168 -15.99 -37.30 1.13
C ILE A 168 -15.19 -38.43 0.48
N MET A 169 -14.31 -39.05 1.25
CA MET A 169 -13.49 -40.19 0.83
C MET A 169 -14.12 -41.50 1.30
N THR A 170 -13.90 -42.58 0.56
CA THR A 170 -14.31 -43.92 0.99
C THR A 170 -13.43 -44.41 2.15
N ARG A 171 -13.92 -45.38 2.95
CA ARG A 171 -13.18 -45.88 4.12
C ARG A 171 -11.82 -46.49 3.76
N GLU A 172 -11.72 -47.10 2.58
CA GLU A 172 -10.48 -47.68 2.06
C GLU A 172 -9.47 -46.60 1.68
N GLU A 173 -9.91 -45.54 0.99
CA GLU A 173 -9.06 -44.39 0.65
C GLU A 173 -8.54 -43.67 1.90
N VAL A 174 -9.39 -43.49 2.92
CA VAL A 174 -8.97 -42.89 4.20
C VAL A 174 -7.92 -43.73 4.90
N ALA A 175 -8.07 -45.07 4.89
CA ALA A 175 -7.08 -45.96 5.48
C ALA A 175 -5.72 -45.88 4.74
N GLY A 176 -5.75 -45.82 3.40
CA GLY A 176 -4.56 -45.63 2.58
C GLY A 176 -3.87 -44.28 2.86
N GLU A 177 -4.65 -43.21 2.97
CA GLU A 177 -4.12 -41.87 3.22
C GLU A 177 -3.51 -41.74 4.61
N LYS A 178 -4.10 -42.39 5.63
CA LYS A 178 -3.51 -42.49 6.97
C LYS A 178 -2.15 -43.16 6.94
N LEU A 179 -1.99 -44.24 6.18
CA LEU A 179 -0.70 -44.92 6.03
C LEU A 179 0.32 -44.01 5.34
N ARG A 180 -0.08 -43.29 4.29
CA ARG A 180 0.79 -42.32 3.59
C ARG A 180 1.29 -41.22 4.52
N ILE A 181 0.40 -40.65 5.35
CA ILE A 181 0.76 -39.63 6.34
C ILE A 181 1.70 -40.22 7.40
N GLN A 182 1.46 -41.45 7.87
CA GLN A 182 2.34 -42.13 8.82
C GLN A 182 3.75 -42.33 8.26
N GLU A 183 3.86 -42.77 7.00
CA GLU A 183 5.15 -42.94 6.30
C GLU A 183 5.91 -41.61 6.20
N LYS A 184 5.25 -40.54 5.72
CA LYS A 184 5.83 -39.19 5.68
C LYS A 184 6.26 -38.68 7.06
N THR A 185 5.46 -38.95 8.08
CA THR A 185 5.78 -38.56 9.47
C THR A 185 7.04 -39.28 9.94
N ALA A 186 7.16 -40.57 9.65
CA ALA A 186 8.34 -41.34 9.99
C ALA A 186 9.60 -40.82 9.27
N GLU A 187 9.48 -40.47 7.99
CA GLU A 187 10.56 -39.86 7.20
C GLU A 187 11.01 -38.51 7.79
N LEU A 188 10.05 -37.63 8.14
CA LEU A 188 10.37 -36.32 8.74
C LEU A 188 11.01 -36.45 10.13
N ILE A 189 10.60 -37.43 10.93
CA ILE A 189 11.23 -37.73 12.21
C ILE A 189 12.68 -38.18 12.00
N GLN A 190 12.93 -39.07 11.04
CA GLN A 190 14.27 -39.53 10.70
C GLN A 190 15.15 -38.35 10.24
N LEU A 191 14.66 -37.52 9.32
CA LEU A 191 15.35 -36.31 8.87
C LEU A 191 15.69 -35.37 10.05
N GLY A 192 14.76 -35.18 10.98
CA GLY A 192 15.00 -34.38 12.18
C GLY A 192 16.05 -34.96 13.12
N VAL A 193 16.10 -36.30 13.25
CA VAL A 193 17.13 -37.01 14.02
C VAL A 193 18.50 -36.87 13.35
N ASP A 194 18.57 -37.05 12.03
CA ASP A 194 19.81 -36.94 11.26
C ASP A 194 20.38 -35.53 11.35
N MET A 195 19.53 -34.50 11.17
CA MET A 195 19.93 -33.09 11.37
C MET A 195 20.44 -32.81 12.78
N LYS A 196 19.85 -33.45 13.81
CA LYS A 196 20.31 -33.30 15.20
C LYS A 196 21.66 -33.96 15.41
N GLN A 197 21.88 -35.14 14.82
CA GLN A 197 23.16 -35.85 14.89
C GLN A 197 24.27 -35.10 14.16
N GLU A 198 24.00 -34.57 12.96
CA GLU A 198 24.95 -33.75 12.20
C GLU A 198 25.38 -32.52 13.01
N ARG A 199 24.43 -31.84 13.65
CA ARG A 199 24.73 -30.70 14.55
C ARG A 199 25.58 -31.08 15.75
N ALA A 200 25.28 -32.22 16.37
CA ALA A 200 26.04 -32.71 17.52
C ALA A 200 27.48 -33.07 17.11
N ALA A 201 27.65 -33.73 15.96
CA ALA A 201 28.96 -34.08 15.40
C ALA A 201 29.76 -32.82 15.05
N TRP A 202 29.13 -31.82 14.43
CA TRP A 202 29.78 -30.55 14.08
C TRP A 202 30.20 -29.75 15.31
N TRP A 203 29.40 -29.74 16.38
CA TRP A 203 29.75 -29.03 17.62
C TRP A 203 30.95 -29.65 18.37
N GLY A 204 31.28 -30.91 18.09
CA GLY A 204 32.47 -31.59 18.61
C GLY A 204 33.78 -31.23 17.89
N GLY A 205 33.71 -30.50 16.77
CA GLY A 205 34.86 -30.16 15.93
C GLY A 205 35.48 -28.78 16.22
N THR A 206 36.77 -28.62 15.88
CA THR A 206 37.44 -27.31 15.89
C THR A 206 37.19 -26.61 14.55
N HIS A 207 36.22 -25.69 14.51
CA HIS A 207 35.83 -24.97 13.29
C HIS A 207 36.24 -23.50 13.30
N SER A 208 36.66 -23.00 12.14
CA SER A 208 37.02 -21.59 11.90
C SER A 208 35.78 -20.68 11.97
N TRP A 209 35.96 -19.40 12.32
CA TRP A 209 34.86 -18.45 12.48
C TRP A 209 34.02 -18.26 11.20
N ASN A 210 34.65 -18.34 10.02
CA ASN A 210 33.95 -18.29 8.73
C ASN A 210 33.07 -19.52 8.51
N GLU A 211 33.55 -20.71 8.89
CA GLU A 211 32.82 -21.97 8.78
C GLU A 211 31.62 -21.97 9.74
N ARG A 212 31.79 -21.46 10.96
CA ARG A 212 30.68 -21.31 11.93
C ARG A 212 29.57 -20.40 11.41
N ARG A 213 29.93 -19.33 10.72
CA ARG A 213 28.96 -18.42 10.10
C ARG A 213 28.22 -19.06 8.93
N LYS A 214 28.92 -19.83 8.11
CA LYS A 214 28.33 -20.57 6.98
C LYS A 214 27.37 -21.66 7.48
N GLN A 215 27.83 -22.52 8.39
CA GLN A 215 27.01 -23.58 8.98
C GLN A 215 25.74 -23.03 9.63
N LYS A 216 25.85 -21.92 10.39
CA LYS A 216 24.68 -21.30 11.03
C LYS A 216 23.62 -20.81 10.03
N ARG A 217 24.01 -20.43 8.82
CA ARG A 217 23.08 -20.05 7.75
C ARG A 217 22.39 -21.28 7.18
N GLU A 218 23.17 -22.33 6.88
CA GLU A 218 22.68 -23.61 6.36
C GLU A 218 21.75 -24.30 7.37
N ASP A 219 22.09 -24.26 8.66
CA ASP A 219 21.25 -24.76 9.74
C ASP A 219 19.89 -24.06 9.82
N ARG A 220 19.87 -22.75 9.58
CA ARG A 220 18.63 -21.97 9.56
C ARG A 220 17.78 -22.34 8.35
N THR A 221 18.38 -22.49 7.18
CA THR A 221 17.65 -22.89 5.97
C THR A 221 17.08 -24.29 6.12
N ASN A 222 17.87 -25.25 6.62
CA ASN A 222 17.42 -26.64 6.79
C ASN A 222 16.31 -26.74 7.83
N VAL A 223 16.39 -26.00 8.95
CA VAL A 223 15.31 -25.94 9.94
C VAL A 223 14.05 -25.30 9.38
N ASN A 224 14.18 -24.25 8.57
CA ASN A 224 13.03 -23.60 7.96
C ASN A 224 12.35 -24.54 6.94
N GLN A 225 13.12 -25.29 6.16
CA GLN A 225 12.60 -26.31 5.26
C GLN A 225 11.87 -27.41 6.03
N LEU A 226 12.46 -27.93 7.11
CA LEU A 226 11.80 -28.92 7.96
C LEU A 226 10.48 -28.40 8.52
N LYS A 227 10.45 -27.16 9.02
CA LYS A 227 9.22 -26.51 9.50
C LYS A 227 8.16 -26.40 8.41
N GLN A 228 8.56 -26.08 7.19
CA GLN A 228 7.63 -25.99 6.06
C GLN A 228 7.04 -27.37 5.70
N MET A 229 7.85 -28.42 5.72
CA MET A 229 7.36 -29.79 5.48
C MET A 229 6.40 -30.25 6.59
N VAL A 230 6.72 -29.96 7.85
CA VAL A 230 5.82 -30.25 8.99
C VAL A 230 4.50 -29.49 8.85
N TYR A 231 4.53 -28.22 8.48
CA TYR A 231 3.32 -27.41 8.25
C TYR A 231 2.41 -28.01 7.15
N ILE A 232 3.00 -28.47 6.05
CA ILE A 232 2.24 -29.14 4.97
C ILE A 232 1.63 -30.44 5.49
N LEU A 233 2.38 -31.23 6.25
CA LEU A 233 1.90 -32.49 6.81
C LEU A 233 0.76 -32.28 7.83
N GLU A 234 0.87 -31.28 8.69
CA GLU A 234 -0.21 -30.89 9.62
C GLU A 234 -1.48 -30.51 8.86
N HIS A 235 -1.33 -29.76 7.76
CA HIS A 235 -2.45 -29.40 6.92
C HIS A 235 -3.11 -30.62 6.24
N GLU A 236 -2.31 -31.57 5.73
CA GLU A 236 -2.82 -32.84 5.18
C GLU A 236 -3.58 -33.65 6.26
N LEU A 237 -3.06 -33.69 7.48
CA LEU A 237 -3.70 -34.36 8.62
C LEU A 237 -5.03 -33.70 8.99
N ASP A 238 -5.08 -32.37 9.09
CA ASP A 238 -6.30 -31.62 9.39
C ASP A 238 -7.38 -31.90 8.35
N MET A 239 -7.01 -31.92 7.07
CA MET A 239 -7.92 -32.28 5.98
C MET A 239 -8.46 -33.71 6.14
N LEU A 240 -7.61 -34.67 6.51
CA LEU A 240 -8.03 -36.05 6.77
C LEU A 240 -8.99 -36.14 7.96
N LEU A 241 -8.69 -35.47 9.06
CA LEU A 241 -9.54 -35.45 10.26
C LEU A 241 -10.91 -34.83 9.96
N VAL A 242 -10.97 -33.81 9.11
CA VAL A 242 -12.23 -33.23 8.63
C VAL A 242 -13.02 -34.25 7.81
N CYS A 243 -12.36 -34.97 6.90
CA CYS A 243 -12.99 -36.04 6.12
C CYS A 243 -13.50 -37.19 7.00
N GLU A 244 -12.78 -37.55 8.07
CA GLU A 244 -13.13 -38.66 8.97
C GLU A 244 -14.25 -38.31 9.97
N GLY A 245 -14.21 -37.12 10.58
CA GLY A 245 -15.08 -36.77 11.71
C GLY A 245 -16.08 -35.63 11.46
N LYS A 246 -15.85 -34.75 10.48
CA LYS A 246 -16.66 -33.53 10.26
C LYS A 246 -17.41 -33.49 8.94
N ALA A 247 -17.23 -34.47 8.07
CA ALA A 247 -17.94 -34.55 6.80
C ALA A 247 -19.48 -34.53 6.95
N GLN A 248 -20.03 -34.99 8.08
CA GLN A 248 -21.47 -34.94 8.36
C GLN A 248 -22.02 -33.54 8.65
N ASN A 249 -21.20 -32.58 9.10
CA ASN A 249 -21.62 -31.22 9.45
C ASN A 249 -21.11 -30.15 8.47
N TYR A 250 -20.47 -30.54 7.37
CA TYR A 250 -19.98 -29.60 6.37
C TYR A 250 -21.13 -29.15 5.47
N ASN A 251 -21.53 -27.87 5.60
CA ASN A 251 -22.59 -27.30 4.77
C ASN A 251 -22.04 -26.99 3.37
N PRO A 252 -22.43 -27.75 2.32
CA PRO A 252 -21.91 -27.56 0.98
C PRO A 252 -22.31 -26.22 0.36
N LEU A 253 -23.30 -25.51 0.94
CA LEU A 253 -23.79 -24.23 0.43
C LEU A 253 -22.89 -23.05 0.78
N TYR A 254 -22.12 -23.13 1.87
CA TYR A 254 -21.28 -22.01 2.31
C TYR A 254 -20.22 -21.59 1.25
N PRO A 255 -19.46 -22.53 0.64
CA PRO A 255 -18.52 -22.20 -0.44
C PRO A 255 -19.22 -21.63 -1.69
N PHE A 256 -20.40 -22.14 -2.04
CA PHE A 256 -21.16 -21.65 -3.20
C PHE A 256 -21.70 -20.24 -2.99
N ILE A 257 -22.24 -19.95 -1.80
CA ILE A 257 -22.70 -18.61 -1.44
C ILE A 257 -21.53 -17.64 -1.44
N CYS A 258 -20.39 -18.01 -0.86
CA CYS A 258 -19.18 -17.20 -0.90
C CYS A 258 -18.73 -16.90 -2.35
N LEU A 259 -18.76 -17.88 -3.25
CA LEU A 259 -18.35 -17.73 -4.65
C LEU A 259 -19.30 -16.82 -5.45
N ILE A 260 -20.61 -16.93 -5.22
CA ILE A 260 -21.63 -16.08 -5.86
C ILE A 260 -21.54 -14.63 -5.38
N VAL A 261 -21.33 -14.40 -4.07
CA VAL A 261 -21.25 -13.05 -3.48
C VAL A 261 -20.09 -12.22 -4.03
N VAL A 262 -19.01 -12.85 -4.52
CA VAL A 262 -17.88 -12.14 -5.16
C VAL A 262 -18.07 -11.96 -6.66
N SER A 263 -19.00 -12.70 -7.27
CA SER A 263 -19.28 -12.66 -8.72
C SER A 263 -20.36 -11.62 -9.09
N VAL A 264 -21.03 -11.02 -8.10
CA VAL A 264 -22.06 -9.96 -8.23
C VAL A 264 -21.52 -8.66 -7.67
#